data_AF-A0AAW5DVJ6-F1
#
_entry.id   AF-A0AAW5DVJ6-F1
#
_cell.length_a   1.000
_cell.length_b   1.000
_cell.length_c   1.000
_cell.angle_alpha   90.00
_cell.angle_beta   90.00
_cell.angle_gamma   90.00
#
_symmetry.space_group_name_H-M   'P 1'
#
loop_
_entity.id
_entity.type
_entity.pdbx_description
1 polymer ?
#
loop_
_entity_poly.entity_id
_entity_poly.type
_entity_poly.pdbx_seq_one_letter_code
_entity_poly.pdbx_strand_id
1 'polypeptide(L)'
;MNTADYVTVSNVRENGLWETFELNHSEEFASFNHEEGKPLEGRGYFIEQDDVNIMVEEINKHIQKYRQHIHSEQVEEAWSVNIVSTESAAGTLKVGLERPRTVIGFPDFLSIGPLWKLEEKIGQTYREEWLNDNINFEYDDYEYRNKFENTLREIEDIPNHVPIYIWYGNNAAEQTGLRFFLYLMRNKSNKINLINSTELEDQNAIHTGQISPENIRKLFEKNNEKQPLTQDERIQFQREWETLSQTKEVLRIWSDNKMKAVPDYHYDPVIINTLEKLHNQQIKKDFIKTATVIGEMMDKIDDYFYLEYRIRHLIYSGVLELKGIPKSIRHYSVKIR
;
A
#
# COMPACT_ATOMS: atom_id res chain seq x y z
N MET A 1 -27.50 0.52 2.98
CA MET A 1 -26.36 0.44 2.04
C MET A 1 -26.54 -0.80 1.19
N ASN A 2 -26.62 -0.65 -0.13
CA ASN A 2 -26.83 -1.77 -1.06
C ASN A 2 -25.52 -2.09 -1.81
N THR A 3 -24.41 -2.04 -1.09
CA THR A 3 -23.07 -2.32 -1.60
C THR A 3 -22.44 -3.30 -0.64
N ALA A 4 -22.10 -4.49 -1.12
CA ALA A 4 -21.38 -5.49 -0.33
C ALA A 4 -19.92 -5.10 -0.10
N ASP A 5 -19.53 -3.83 -0.25
CA ASP A 5 -18.15 -3.35 -0.20
C ASP A 5 -17.60 -3.34 1.21
N TYR A 6 -16.31 -3.65 1.35
CA TYR A 6 -15.61 -3.47 2.61
C TYR A 6 -15.60 -2.00 3.01
N VAL A 7 -15.77 -1.74 4.30
CA VAL A 7 -15.84 -0.39 4.85
C VAL A 7 -14.51 0.04 5.46
N THR A 8 -14.22 1.33 5.46
CA THR A 8 -13.13 1.96 6.22
C THR A 8 -13.67 2.70 7.44
N VAL A 9 -12.80 3.18 8.33
CA VAL A 9 -13.18 4.11 9.40
C VAL A 9 -13.97 5.31 8.86
N SER A 10 -13.54 5.92 7.76
CA SER A 10 -14.26 7.08 7.21
C SER A 10 -15.65 6.67 6.74
N ASN A 11 -15.81 5.50 6.11
CA ASN A 11 -17.15 5.02 5.76
C ASN A 11 -18.05 4.88 6.99
N VAL A 12 -17.54 4.33 8.09
CA VAL A 12 -18.32 4.11 9.32
C VAL A 12 -18.60 5.42 10.06
N ARG A 13 -17.69 6.41 10.01
CA ARG A 13 -17.89 7.73 10.63
C ARG A 13 -18.75 8.67 9.82
N GLU A 14 -18.56 8.72 8.51
CA GLU A 14 -19.19 9.70 7.63
C GLU A 14 -20.53 9.21 7.08
N ASN A 15 -20.68 7.89 6.88
CA ASN A 15 -21.91 7.30 6.35
C ASN A 15 -22.73 6.63 7.44
N GLY A 16 -23.45 7.41 8.25
CA GLY A 16 -24.44 6.86 9.17
C GLY A 16 -24.99 7.87 10.17
N LEU A 17 -26.25 7.65 10.58
CA LEU A 17 -26.75 8.16 11.85
C LEU A 17 -26.33 7.16 12.92
N TRP A 18 -25.46 7.59 13.84
CA TRP A 18 -25.07 6.76 14.97
C TRP A 18 -26.16 6.85 16.04
N GLU A 19 -26.80 5.73 16.30
CA GLU A 19 -27.71 5.56 17.42
C GLU A 19 -27.02 4.73 18.50
N THR A 20 -27.10 5.18 19.75
CA THR A 20 -26.56 4.42 20.87
C THR A 20 -27.68 3.90 21.74
N PHE A 21 -27.55 2.67 22.21
CA PHE A 21 -28.52 2.02 23.07
C PHE A 21 -27.82 1.54 24.35
N GLU A 22 -28.49 1.66 25.49
CA GLU A 22 -28.01 1.16 26.78
C GLU A 22 -28.73 -0.14 27.11
N LEU A 23 -27.97 -1.21 27.32
CA LEU A 23 -28.48 -2.50 27.77
C LEU A 23 -28.09 -2.69 29.23
N ASN A 24 -29.01 -3.19 30.05
CA ASN A 24 -28.75 -3.34 31.49
C ASN A 24 -27.88 -4.57 31.78
N HIS A 25 -27.97 -5.59 30.92
CA HIS A 25 -27.27 -6.85 31.05
C HIS A 25 -26.72 -7.32 29.70
N SER A 26 -25.53 -7.92 29.70
CA SER A 26 -24.88 -8.42 28.47
C SER A 26 -25.70 -9.50 27.75
N GLU A 27 -26.51 -10.27 28.49
CA GLU A 27 -27.39 -11.31 27.95
C GLU A 27 -28.49 -10.73 27.04
N GLU A 28 -28.87 -9.45 27.23
CA GLU A 28 -29.90 -8.77 26.43
C GLU A 28 -29.44 -8.53 24.99
N PHE A 29 -28.11 -8.49 24.74
CA PHE A 29 -27.55 -8.20 23.42
C PHE A 29 -27.96 -9.23 22.37
N ALA A 30 -28.06 -10.51 22.75
CA ALA A 30 -28.41 -11.59 21.81
C ALA A 30 -29.83 -11.47 21.26
N SER A 31 -30.73 -10.83 22.00
CA SER A 31 -32.13 -10.60 21.63
C SER A 31 -32.43 -9.14 21.29
N PHE A 32 -31.40 -8.27 21.25
CA PHE A 32 -31.59 -6.84 21.05
C PHE A 32 -32.05 -6.54 19.62
N ASN A 33 -33.13 -5.77 19.50
CA ASN A 33 -33.62 -5.22 18.24
C ASN A 33 -33.61 -3.68 18.32
N HIS A 34 -32.72 -3.05 17.55
CA HIS A 34 -32.59 -1.59 17.50
C HIS A 34 -33.87 -0.88 17.03
N GLU A 35 -34.71 -1.53 16.20
CA GLU A 35 -35.98 -0.94 15.72
C GLU A 35 -37.05 -0.86 16.82
N GLU A 36 -36.93 -1.68 17.86
CA GLU A 36 -37.86 -1.73 18.99
C GLU A 36 -37.35 -0.93 20.20
N GLY A 37 -36.06 -0.57 20.19
CA GLY A 37 -35.40 0.20 21.24
C GLY A 37 -35.55 1.70 21.08
N LYS A 38 -35.37 2.44 22.18
CA LYS A 38 -35.19 3.90 22.13
C LYS A 38 -33.71 4.24 22.22
N PRO A 39 -33.16 5.03 21.29
CA PRO A 39 -31.79 5.48 21.40
C PRO A 39 -31.62 6.40 22.61
N LEU A 40 -30.41 6.44 23.14
CA LEU A 40 -29.99 7.39 24.16
C LEU A 40 -30.10 8.82 23.63
N GLU A 41 -30.85 9.66 24.33
CA GLU A 41 -30.97 11.09 24.03
C GLU A 41 -30.14 11.93 25.02
N GLY A 42 -29.46 12.96 24.52
CA GLY A 42 -28.73 13.93 25.35
C GLY A 42 -27.43 13.40 26.00
N ARG A 43 -27.01 12.18 25.67
CA ARG A 43 -25.73 11.59 26.07
C ARG A 43 -25.06 10.97 24.83
N GLY A 44 -23.74 11.04 24.77
CA GLY A 44 -22.94 10.41 23.72
C GLY A 44 -21.73 9.72 24.32
N TYR A 45 -21.22 8.72 23.62
CA TYR A 45 -19.97 8.06 23.96
C TYR A 45 -18.87 8.60 23.06
N PHE A 46 -17.72 8.88 23.67
CA PHE A 46 -16.50 9.10 22.91
C PHE A 46 -15.91 7.73 22.59
N ILE A 47 -15.58 7.51 21.31
CA ILE A 47 -14.99 6.26 20.83
C ILE A 47 -13.60 6.61 20.30
N GLU A 48 -12.58 5.94 20.82
CA GLU A 48 -11.21 6.17 20.38
C GLU A 48 -11.01 5.65 18.95
N GLN A 49 -10.00 6.16 18.26
CA GLN A 49 -9.71 5.75 16.88
C GLN A 49 -9.49 4.23 16.76
N ASP A 50 -8.78 3.65 17.72
CA ASP A 50 -8.49 2.21 17.75
C ASP A 50 -9.75 1.36 17.96
N ASP A 51 -10.70 1.85 18.75
CA ASP A 51 -12.00 1.19 18.91
C ASP A 51 -12.79 1.20 17.60
N VAL A 52 -12.74 2.30 16.83
CA VAL A 52 -13.38 2.34 15.50
C VAL A 52 -12.70 1.37 14.52
N ASN A 53 -11.38 1.24 14.57
CA ASN A 53 -10.65 0.24 13.79
C ASN A 53 -11.09 -1.19 14.12
N ILE A 54 -11.27 -1.51 15.41
CA ILE A 54 -11.78 -2.81 15.85
C ILE A 54 -13.20 -3.06 15.31
N MET A 55 -14.09 -2.06 15.40
CA MET A 55 -15.45 -2.18 14.87
C MET A 55 -15.45 -2.43 13.35
N VAL A 56 -14.66 -1.67 12.59
CA VAL A 56 -14.51 -1.85 11.13
C VAL A 56 -14.02 -3.25 10.79
N GLU A 57 -13.04 -3.75 11.53
CA GLU A 57 -12.49 -5.10 11.34
C GLU A 57 -13.56 -6.18 11.55
N GLU A 58 -14.39 -6.07 12.59
CA GLU A 58 -15.49 -7.01 12.83
C GLU A 58 -16.59 -6.91 11.75
N ILE A 59 -16.98 -5.69 11.36
CA ILE A 59 -17.94 -5.47 10.26
C ILE A 59 -17.44 -6.15 8.98
N ASN A 60 -16.17 -5.93 8.61
CA ASN A 60 -15.60 -6.50 7.39
C ASN A 60 -15.45 -8.03 7.45
N LYS A 61 -15.19 -8.62 8.61
CA LYS A 61 -15.26 -10.09 8.78
C LYS A 61 -16.65 -10.65 8.48
N HIS A 62 -17.71 -9.95 8.88
CA HIS A 62 -19.08 -10.35 8.56
C HIS A 62 -19.42 -10.17 7.07
N ILE A 63 -18.99 -9.05 6.47
CA ILE A 63 -19.13 -8.81 5.03
C ILE A 63 -18.42 -9.91 4.22
N GLN A 64 -17.19 -10.28 4.59
CA GLN A 64 -16.41 -11.31 3.91
C GLN A 64 -17.12 -12.66 3.92
N LYS A 65 -17.62 -13.10 5.09
CA LYS A 65 -18.40 -14.34 5.21
C LYS A 65 -19.62 -14.32 4.29
N TYR A 66 -20.37 -13.22 4.28
CA TYR A 66 -21.56 -13.08 3.44
C TYR A 66 -21.24 -13.11 1.94
N ARG A 67 -20.15 -12.45 1.51
CA ARG A 67 -19.66 -12.49 0.13
C ARG A 67 -19.32 -13.90 -0.34
N GLN A 68 -18.62 -14.68 0.50
CA GLN A 68 -18.26 -16.06 0.17
C GLN A 68 -19.50 -16.94 -0.06
N HIS A 69 -20.60 -16.69 0.65
CA HIS A 69 -21.88 -17.35 0.40
C HIS A 69 -22.48 -16.95 -0.96
N ILE A 70 -22.57 -15.64 -1.27
CA ILE A 70 -23.15 -15.16 -2.54
C ILE A 70 -22.34 -15.64 -3.76
N HIS A 71 -21.01 -15.56 -3.71
CA HIS A 71 -20.16 -15.97 -4.83
C HIS A 71 -20.26 -17.46 -5.16
N SER A 72 -20.77 -18.30 -4.25
CA SER A 72 -21.06 -19.70 -4.52
C SER A 72 -22.35 -19.91 -5.34
N GLU A 73 -23.23 -18.91 -5.39
CA GLU A 73 -24.57 -18.99 -5.99
C GLU A 73 -24.68 -18.24 -7.34
N GLN A 74 -23.82 -17.26 -7.61
CA GLN A 74 -23.81 -16.50 -8.86
C GLN A 74 -22.60 -16.86 -9.73
N VAL A 75 -22.86 -17.51 -10.88
CA VAL A 75 -21.88 -17.76 -11.93
C VAL A 75 -22.25 -16.89 -13.13
N GLU A 76 -21.78 -15.63 -13.20
CA GLU A 76 -21.95 -14.83 -14.42
C GLU A 76 -20.74 -13.95 -14.79
N GLU A 77 -20.47 -13.99 -16.10
CA GLU A 77 -19.54 -13.26 -16.97
C GLU A 77 -18.01 -13.39 -16.76
N ALA A 78 -17.28 -13.28 -17.87
CA ALA A 78 -15.83 -13.38 -17.96
C ALA A 78 -15.15 -12.12 -17.41
N TRP A 79 -15.23 -11.88 -16.10
CA TRP A 79 -14.46 -10.84 -15.43
C TRP A 79 -13.04 -11.33 -15.12
N SER A 80 -12.09 -10.40 -15.12
CA SER A 80 -10.71 -10.65 -14.68
C SER A 80 -10.33 -9.67 -13.58
N VAL A 81 -9.42 -10.07 -12.71
CA VAL A 81 -8.91 -9.24 -11.63
C VAL A 81 -7.51 -8.77 -11.98
N ASN A 82 -7.29 -7.46 -11.87
CA ASN A 82 -5.99 -6.83 -12.07
C ASN A 82 -5.48 -6.36 -10.71
N ILE A 83 -4.27 -6.78 -10.33
CA ILE A 83 -3.64 -6.43 -9.04
C ILE A 83 -2.38 -5.63 -9.34
N VAL A 84 -2.18 -4.52 -8.63
CA VAL A 84 -1.00 -3.66 -8.79
C VAL A 84 -0.64 -2.97 -7.48
N SER A 85 0.65 -2.70 -7.32
CA SER A 85 1.17 -1.79 -6.30
C SER A 85 1.54 -0.46 -6.99
N THR A 86 1.11 0.72 -6.58
CA THR A 86 0.21 1.07 -5.46
C THR A 86 -1.17 1.57 -5.95
N GLU A 87 -2.00 2.10 -5.06
CA GLU A 87 -3.29 2.74 -5.40
C GLU A 87 -3.19 3.78 -6.53
N SER A 88 -2.08 4.52 -6.61
CA SER A 88 -1.82 5.44 -7.73
C SER A 88 -1.76 4.71 -9.08
N ALA A 89 -1.01 3.59 -9.14
CA ALA A 89 -0.96 2.74 -10.33
C ALA A 89 -2.32 2.10 -10.64
N ALA A 90 -3.09 1.73 -9.62
CA ALA A 90 -4.45 1.23 -9.81
C ALA A 90 -5.37 2.29 -10.44
N GLY A 91 -5.20 3.57 -10.11
CA GLY A 91 -5.86 4.68 -10.79
C GLY A 91 -5.59 4.70 -12.30
N THR A 92 -4.32 4.59 -12.68
CA THR A 92 -3.90 4.50 -14.10
C THR A 92 -4.53 3.30 -14.80
N LEU A 93 -4.53 2.12 -14.17
CA LEU A 93 -5.16 0.92 -14.74
C LEU A 93 -6.68 1.08 -14.92
N LYS A 94 -7.38 1.69 -13.95
CA LYS A 94 -8.83 1.93 -14.01
C LYS A 94 -9.22 2.85 -15.19
N VAL A 95 -8.32 3.74 -15.61
CA VAL A 95 -8.52 4.60 -16.78
C VAL A 95 -8.14 3.90 -18.08
N GLY A 96 -7.03 3.16 -18.09
CA GLY A 96 -6.49 2.51 -19.30
C GLY A 96 -7.24 1.27 -19.76
N LEU A 97 -7.81 0.51 -18.82
CA LEU A 97 -8.50 -0.76 -19.09
C LEU A 97 -9.99 -0.55 -19.32
N GLU A 98 -10.53 -1.19 -20.36
CA GLU A 98 -11.97 -1.15 -20.65
C GLU A 98 -12.77 -1.99 -19.64
N ARG A 99 -13.93 -1.47 -19.22
CA ARG A 99 -14.87 -2.13 -18.29
C ARG A 99 -15.64 -3.25 -19.02
N PRO A 100 -16.12 -4.29 -18.31
CA PRO A 100 -16.09 -4.49 -16.85
C PRO A 100 -14.83 -5.23 -16.38
N ARG A 101 -14.03 -4.60 -15.50
CA ARG A 101 -12.83 -5.21 -14.90
C ARG A 101 -12.62 -4.73 -13.47
N THR A 102 -12.18 -5.64 -12.61
CA THR A 102 -11.84 -5.35 -11.22
C THR A 102 -10.36 -5.00 -11.12
N VAL A 103 -10.06 -3.87 -10.49
CA VAL A 103 -8.68 -3.42 -10.24
C VAL A 103 -8.49 -3.26 -8.74
N ILE A 104 -7.62 -4.09 -8.17
CA ILE A 104 -7.20 -4.07 -6.77
C ILE A 104 -5.86 -3.32 -6.71
N GLY A 105 -5.85 -2.18 -6.02
CA GLY A 105 -4.65 -1.39 -5.77
C GLY A 105 -4.14 -1.61 -4.37
N PHE A 106 -2.90 -2.06 -4.23
CA PHE A 106 -2.32 -2.30 -2.91
C PHE A 106 -1.93 -0.96 -2.24
N PRO A 107 -2.40 -0.67 -1.01
CA PRO A 107 -2.26 0.64 -0.38
C PRO A 107 -0.92 0.81 0.35
N ASP A 108 0.19 0.31 -0.23
CA ASP A 108 1.48 0.32 0.44
C ASP A 108 2.66 0.30 -0.53
N PHE A 109 3.73 1.01 -0.16
CA PHE A 109 5.01 1.02 -0.83
C PHE A 109 5.93 -0.01 -0.17
N LEU A 110 5.92 -1.23 -0.68
CA LEU A 110 6.73 -2.34 -0.18
C LEU A 110 8.23 -2.20 -0.52
N SER A 111 8.70 -1.04 -1.00
CA SER A 111 10.13 -0.68 -1.14
C SER A 111 10.79 -0.37 0.20
N ILE A 112 10.00 0.09 1.18
CA ILE A 112 10.46 0.46 2.52
C ILE A 112 9.71 -0.28 3.64
N GLY A 113 10.22 -0.22 4.87
CA GLY A 113 9.67 -0.85 6.07
C GLY A 113 9.85 -2.38 6.14
N PRO A 114 9.56 -2.98 7.30
CA PRO A 114 9.69 -4.42 7.51
C PRO A 114 8.68 -5.23 6.67
N LEU A 115 9.09 -6.43 6.25
CA LEU A 115 8.25 -7.41 5.54
C LEU A 115 7.91 -8.65 6.37
N TRP A 116 8.42 -8.70 7.58
CA TRP A 116 8.33 -9.90 8.39
C TRP A 116 6.88 -10.23 8.70
N LYS A 117 6.42 -11.39 8.21
CA LYS A 117 5.06 -11.92 8.42
C LYS A 117 3.93 -10.98 8.00
N LEU A 118 4.03 -10.26 6.88
CA LEU A 118 2.96 -9.36 6.43
C LEU A 118 1.62 -10.05 6.14
N GLU A 119 1.63 -11.36 5.90
CA GLU A 119 0.43 -12.17 5.80
C GLU A 119 -0.27 -12.43 7.16
N GLU A 120 0.39 -12.11 8.28
CA GLU A 120 -0.14 -12.28 9.64
C GLU A 120 -0.36 -10.92 10.31
N LYS A 121 -1.38 -10.82 11.19
CA LYS A 121 -1.68 -9.59 11.95
C LYS A 121 -0.48 -9.03 12.71
N ILE A 122 0.36 -9.91 13.30
CA ILE A 122 1.54 -9.47 14.05
C ILE A 122 2.56 -8.73 13.18
N GLY A 123 2.77 -9.17 11.95
CA GLY A 123 3.67 -8.50 11.01
C GLY A 123 3.06 -7.20 10.47
N GLN A 124 1.75 -7.18 10.27
CA GLN A 124 1.01 -5.98 9.87
C GLN A 124 1.12 -4.88 10.92
N THR A 125 0.88 -5.19 12.20
CA THR A 125 1.04 -4.24 13.31
C THR A 125 2.49 -3.76 13.42
N TYR A 126 3.47 -4.66 13.33
CA TYR A 126 4.89 -4.26 13.38
C TYR A 126 5.27 -3.29 12.24
N ARG A 127 4.72 -3.51 11.05
CA ARG A 127 4.92 -2.61 9.92
C ARG A 127 4.22 -1.27 10.11
N GLU A 128 2.97 -1.28 10.57
CA GLU A 128 2.20 -0.07 10.88
C GLU A 128 2.92 0.82 11.90
N GLU A 129 3.42 0.24 12.99
CA GLU A 129 4.25 0.96 13.98
C GLU A 129 5.49 1.58 13.33
N TRP A 130 6.22 0.80 12.52
CA TRP A 130 7.39 1.33 11.81
C TRP A 130 7.02 2.49 10.87
N LEU A 131 5.92 2.37 10.13
CA LEU A 131 5.44 3.43 9.24
C LEU A 131 5.09 4.70 10.02
N ASN A 132 4.35 4.58 11.12
CA ASN A 132 3.98 5.70 11.98
C ASN A 132 5.19 6.44 12.57
N ASP A 133 6.23 5.70 12.95
CA ASP A 133 7.45 6.29 13.52
C ASP A 133 8.36 6.95 12.46
N ASN A 134 8.36 6.40 11.24
CA ASN A 134 9.41 6.67 10.25
C ASN A 134 8.93 7.39 8.99
N ILE A 135 7.64 7.40 8.68
CA ILE A 135 7.10 7.96 7.44
C ILE A 135 6.07 9.04 7.74
N ASN A 136 6.26 10.22 7.12
CA ASN A 136 5.27 11.29 7.16
C ASN A 136 4.32 11.12 5.97
N PHE A 137 3.23 10.38 6.14
CA PHE A 137 2.15 10.44 5.15
C PHE A 137 1.39 11.75 5.36
N GLU A 138 1.50 12.69 4.41
CA GLU A 138 0.91 14.04 4.54
C GLU A 138 -0.63 14.02 4.76
N TYR A 139 -1.30 12.86 4.66
CA TYR A 139 -2.73 12.65 4.83
C TYR A 139 -3.05 11.34 5.60
N ASP A 140 -3.94 11.44 6.60
CA ASP A 140 -4.76 10.41 7.25
C ASP A 140 -4.16 9.00 7.45
N ASP A 141 -3.15 8.91 8.31
CA ASP A 141 -2.55 7.65 8.81
C ASP A 141 -3.58 6.63 9.33
N TYR A 142 -4.75 7.11 9.77
CA TYR A 142 -5.75 6.29 10.46
C TYR A 142 -6.53 5.33 9.56
N GLU A 143 -6.46 5.45 8.23
CA GLU A 143 -7.10 4.50 7.32
C GLU A 143 -6.17 3.41 6.77
N TYR A 144 -4.86 3.57 6.91
CA TYR A 144 -3.87 2.65 6.34
C TYR A 144 -4.18 1.21 6.73
N ARG A 145 -4.41 0.97 8.03
CA ARG A 145 -4.74 -0.35 8.57
C ARG A 145 -5.96 -0.96 7.89
N ASN A 146 -7.08 -0.25 7.83
CA ASN A 146 -8.30 -0.80 7.23
C ASN A 146 -8.11 -1.04 5.73
N LYS A 147 -7.46 -0.12 5.00
CA LYS A 147 -7.21 -0.28 3.56
C LYS A 147 -6.34 -1.51 3.31
N PHE A 148 -5.25 -1.67 4.05
CA PHE A 148 -4.35 -2.81 3.93
C PHE A 148 -5.10 -4.13 4.17
N GLU A 149 -5.83 -4.22 5.29
CA GLU A 149 -6.59 -5.41 5.66
C GLU A 149 -7.71 -5.72 4.66
N ASN A 150 -8.43 -4.70 4.18
CA ASN A 150 -9.47 -4.85 3.17
C ASN A 150 -8.91 -5.34 1.85
N THR A 151 -7.76 -4.82 1.40
CA THR A 151 -7.12 -5.31 0.18
C THR A 151 -6.68 -6.76 0.31
N LEU A 152 -6.21 -7.20 1.49
CA LEU A 152 -5.94 -8.63 1.72
C LEU A 152 -7.20 -9.48 1.58
N ARG A 153 -8.33 -9.03 2.13
CA ARG A 153 -9.63 -9.70 1.96
C ARG A 153 -10.07 -9.75 0.51
N GLU A 154 -9.91 -8.66 -0.24
CA GLU A 154 -10.24 -8.62 -1.67
C GLU A 154 -9.43 -9.65 -2.46
N ILE A 155 -8.14 -9.80 -2.17
CA ILE A 155 -7.27 -10.81 -2.80
C ILE A 155 -7.70 -12.23 -2.39
N GLU A 156 -8.03 -12.43 -1.11
CA GLU A 156 -8.51 -13.70 -0.58
C GLU A 156 -9.86 -14.12 -1.17
N ASP A 157 -10.75 -13.16 -1.46
CA ASP A 157 -12.08 -13.44 -2.00
C ASP A 157 -12.10 -13.75 -3.49
N ILE A 158 -11.00 -13.51 -4.22
CA ILE A 158 -10.94 -13.81 -5.67
C ILE A 158 -11.27 -15.30 -5.92
N PRO A 159 -12.35 -15.63 -6.66
CA PRO A 159 -12.71 -17.02 -6.91
C PRO A 159 -11.66 -17.76 -7.71
N ASN A 160 -11.45 -19.04 -7.43
CA ASN A 160 -10.40 -19.88 -8.01
C ASN A 160 -10.41 -20.01 -9.56
N HIS A 161 -11.55 -19.74 -10.20
CA HIS A 161 -11.72 -19.84 -11.65
C HIS A 161 -11.48 -18.51 -12.38
N VAL A 162 -11.39 -17.38 -11.65
CA VAL A 162 -11.25 -16.04 -12.23
C VAL A 162 -9.79 -15.79 -12.65
N PRO A 163 -9.50 -15.38 -13.90
CA PRO A 163 -8.14 -15.02 -14.30
C PRO A 163 -7.61 -13.79 -13.55
N ILE A 164 -6.32 -13.83 -13.18
CA ILE A 164 -5.64 -12.76 -12.46
C ILE A 164 -4.51 -12.22 -13.34
N TYR A 165 -4.37 -10.90 -13.37
CA TYR A 165 -3.27 -10.18 -14.00
C TYR A 165 -2.54 -9.35 -12.94
N ILE A 166 -1.28 -9.65 -12.70
CA ILE A 166 -0.44 -8.86 -11.79
C ILE A 166 0.41 -7.90 -12.63
N TRP A 167 0.27 -6.62 -12.36
CA TRP A 167 1.03 -5.55 -13.01
C TRP A 167 2.22 -5.18 -12.14
N TYR A 168 3.37 -5.01 -12.78
CA TYR A 168 4.60 -4.64 -12.09
C TYR A 168 5.57 -3.91 -13.02
N GLY A 169 6.39 -3.02 -12.47
CA GLY A 169 7.50 -2.35 -13.15
C GLY A 169 8.85 -2.85 -12.66
N ASN A 170 9.91 -2.37 -13.29
CA ASN A 170 11.30 -2.64 -12.87
C ASN A 170 11.74 -1.73 -11.72
N ASN A 171 10.94 -1.67 -10.65
CA ASN A 171 11.21 -0.91 -9.44
C ASN A 171 10.99 -1.76 -8.17
N ALA A 172 11.61 -1.35 -7.07
CA ALA A 172 11.63 -2.16 -5.84
C ALA A 172 10.23 -2.37 -5.23
N ALA A 173 9.36 -1.36 -5.27
CA ALA A 173 8.04 -1.44 -4.68
C ALA A 173 7.16 -2.46 -5.42
N GLU A 174 7.07 -2.35 -6.74
CA GLU A 174 6.25 -3.22 -7.57
C GLU A 174 6.79 -4.64 -7.64
N GLN A 175 8.11 -4.81 -7.69
CA GLN A 175 8.76 -6.13 -7.65
C GLN A 175 8.56 -6.82 -6.30
N THR A 176 8.53 -6.07 -5.20
CA THR A 176 8.20 -6.64 -3.88
C THR A 176 6.72 -7.02 -3.81
N GLY A 177 5.83 -6.15 -4.30
CA GLY A 177 4.39 -6.42 -4.40
C GLY A 177 4.08 -7.67 -5.21
N LEU A 178 4.69 -7.85 -6.38
CA LEU A 178 4.55 -9.05 -7.21
C LEU A 178 4.78 -10.34 -6.39
N ARG A 179 5.90 -10.39 -5.65
CA ARG A 179 6.27 -11.55 -4.82
C ARG A 179 5.29 -11.76 -3.68
N PHE A 180 4.87 -10.69 -3.02
CA PHE A 180 3.90 -10.75 -1.95
C PHE A 180 2.53 -11.27 -2.43
N PHE A 181 2.00 -10.72 -3.53
CA PHE A 181 0.71 -11.12 -4.08
C PHE A 181 0.71 -12.60 -4.49
N LEU A 182 1.79 -13.05 -5.14
CA LEU A 182 1.94 -14.47 -5.49
C LEU A 182 2.02 -15.37 -4.26
N TYR A 183 2.67 -14.91 -3.19
CA TYR A 183 2.70 -15.64 -1.92
C TYR A 183 1.32 -15.69 -1.26
N LEU A 184 0.56 -14.60 -1.21
CA LEU A 184 -0.82 -14.59 -0.69
C LEU A 184 -1.70 -15.61 -1.44
N MET A 185 -1.51 -15.71 -2.76
CA MET A 185 -2.28 -16.59 -3.64
C MET A 185 -1.64 -17.97 -3.85
N ARG A 186 -0.61 -18.37 -3.09
CA ARG A 186 0.17 -19.61 -3.32
C ARG A 186 -0.67 -20.89 -3.38
N ASN A 187 -1.78 -20.93 -2.64
CA ASN A 187 -2.69 -22.08 -2.59
C ASN A 187 -3.87 -21.99 -3.57
N LYS A 188 -3.97 -20.90 -4.34
CA LYS A 188 -5.07 -20.70 -5.29
C LYS A 188 -4.80 -21.34 -6.65
N SER A 189 -5.84 -21.83 -7.31
CA SER A 189 -5.74 -22.47 -8.63
C SER A 189 -5.93 -21.51 -9.81
N ASN A 190 -6.04 -20.21 -9.54
CA ASN A 190 -6.24 -19.18 -10.57
C ASN A 190 -5.15 -19.24 -11.64
N LYS A 191 -5.53 -18.96 -12.89
CA LYS A 191 -4.56 -18.64 -13.95
C LYS A 191 -4.04 -17.23 -13.68
N ILE A 192 -2.73 -17.10 -13.41
CA ILE A 192 -2.09 -15.83 -13.09
C ILE A 192 -1.16 -15.43 -14.25
N ASN A 193 -1.38 -14.26 -14.82
CA ASN A 193 -0.51 -13.67 -15.84
C ASN A 193 0.23 -12.47 -15.26
N LEU A 194 1.45 -12.24 -15.74
CA LEU A 194 2.29 -11.13 -15.31
C LEU A 194 2.45 -10.12 -16.44
N ILE A 195 2.19 -8.84 -16.16
CA ILE A 195 2.36 -7.75 -17.12
C ILE A 195 3.43 -6.80 -16.58
N ASN A 196 4.59 -6.81 -17.22
CA ASN A 196 5.63 -5.82 -16.94
C ASN A 196 5.26 -4.51 -17.64
N SER A 197 4.92 -3.48 -16.87
CA SER A 197 4.50 -2.17 -17.40
C SER A 197 5.64 -1.38 -18.03
N THR A 198 6.88 -1.69 -17.64
CA THR A 198 8.11 -1.06 -18.11
C THR A 198 8.77 -1.79 -19.30
N GLU A 199 8.11 -2.82 -19.87
CA GLU A 199 8.57 -3.52 -21.08
C GLU A 199 8.48 -2.65 -22.36
N LEU A 200 7.73 -1.54 -22.35
CA LEU A 200 7.69 -0.62 -23.49
C LEU A 200 8.94 0.27 -23.48
N GLU A 201 9.93 -0.07 -24.31
CA GLU A 201 11.26 0.57 -24.38
C GLU A 201 11.22 2.09 -24.61
N ASP A 202 10.14 2.64 -25.17
CA ASP A 202 9.99 4.07 -25.48
C ASP A 202 9.58 4.94 -24.28
N GLN A 203 9.48 4.38 -23.06
CA GLN A 203 9.08 5.14 -21.87
C GLN A 203 10.15 5.08 -20.78
N ASN A 204 10.65 6.25 -20.35
CA ASN A 204 11.47 6.40 -19.13
C ASN A 204 10.65 6.18 -17.84
N ALA A 205 9.56 5.44 -17.92
CA ALA A 205 8.68 5.17 -16.78
C ALA A 205 9.30 4.09 -15.90
N ILE A 206 9.39 4.38 -14.60
CA ILE A 206 9.90 3.48 -13.57
C ILE A 206 8.73 2.76 -12.89
N HIS A 207 7.56 3.40 -12.82
CA HIS A 207 6.36 2.88 -12.19
C HIS A 207 5.21 2.71 -13.17
N THR A 208 4.35 1.72 -12.90
CA THR A 208 3.09 1.50 -13.65
C THR A 208 2.20 2.76 -13.62
N GLY A 209 2.22 3.52 -12.52
CA GLY A 209 1.46 4.77 -12.39
C GLY A 209 1.87 5.88 -13.36
N GLN A 210 3.07 5.82 -13.94
CA GLN A 210 3.60 6.80 -14.90
C GLN A 210 3.27 6.45 -16.35
N ILE A 211 2.71 5.27 -16.61
CA ILE A 211 2.37 4.79 -17.96
C ILE A 211 1.07 5.46 -18.43
N SER A 212 1.01 5.86 -19.70
CA SER A 212 -0.23 6.44 -20.23
C SER A 212 -1.35 5.39 -20.35
N PRO A 213 -2.62 5.78 -20.18
CA PRO A 213 -3.76 4.87 -20.34
C PRO A 213 -3.76 4.09 -21.66
N GLU A 214 -3.35 4.71 -22.76
CA GLU A 214 -3.27 4.09 -24.10
C GLU A 214 -2.22 2.97 -24.13
N ASN A 215 -1.09 3.17 -23.45
CA ASN A 215 -0.03 2.19 -23.39
C ASN A 215 -0.36 1.04 -22.43
N ILE A 216 -1.09 1.30 -21.34
CA ILE A 216 -1.68 0.26 -20.50
C ILE A 216 -2.56 -0.67 -21.33
N ARG A 217 -3.42 -0.11 -22.19
CA ARG A 217 -4.29 -0.92 -23.07
C ARG A 217 -3.48 -1.81 -24.01
N LYS A 218 -2.48 -1.24 -24.69
CA LYS A 218 -1.60 -2.00 -25.61
C LYS A 218 -0.86 -3.13 -24.91
N LEU A 219 -0.33 -2.87 -23.71
CA LEU A 219 0.35 -3.87 -22.89
C LEU A 219 -0.59 -5.01 -22.53
N PHE A 220 -1.82 -4.68 -22.12
CA PHE A 220 -2.83 -5.67 -21.79
C PHE A 220 -3.19 -6.54 -23.01
N GLU A 221 -3.43 -5.93 -24.17
CA GLU A 221 -3.75 -6.64 -25.41
C GLU A 221 -2.61 -7.59 -25.84
N LYS A 222 -1.37 -7.12 -25.82
CA LYS A 222 -0.18 -7.93 -26.11
C LYS A 222 -0.03 -9.10 -25.13
N ASN A 223 -0.44 -8.92 -23.89
CA ASN A 223 -0.36 -9.97 -22.88
C ASN A 223 -1.39 -11.10 -23.09
N ASN A 224 -2.47 -10.89 -23.85
CA ASN A 224 -3.44 -11.95 -24.12
C ASN A 224 -2.84 -13.17 -24.84
N GLU A 225 -1.69 -13.00 -25.49
CA GLU A 225 -0.94 -14.07 -26.16
C GLU A 225 0.06 -14.78 -25.23
N LYS A 226 0.39 -14.19 -24.07
CA LYS A 226 1.31 -14.78 -23.10
C LYS A 226 0.60 -15.89 -22.30
N GLN A 227 1.35 -16.96 -22.01
CA GLN A 227 0.85 -18.04 -21.16
C GLN A 227 0.86 -17.61 -19.68
N PRO A 228 -0.11 -18.09 -18.87
CA PRO A 228 -0.07 -17.92 -17.42
C PRO A 228 1.19 -18.55 -16.81
N LEU A 229 1.54 -18.11 -15.61
CA LEU A 229 2.63 -18.68 -14.84
C LEU A 229 2.46 -20.18 -14.65
N THR A 230 3.54 -20.90 -14.90
CA THR A 230 3.69 -22.31 -14.57
C THR A 230 3.78 -22.50 -13.05
N GLN A 231 3.55 -23.74 -12.60
CA GLN A 231 3.67 -24.05 -11.18
C GLN A 231 5.10 -23.83 -10.66
N ASP A 232 6.12 -24.13 -11.47
CA ASP A 232 7.53 -23.96 -11.09
C ASP A 232 7.89 -22.48 -10.92
N GLU A 233 7.41 -21.60 -11.81
CA GLU A 233 7.59 -20.15 -11.67
C GLU A 233 6.89 -19.62 -10.40
N ARG A 234 5.68 -20.11 -10.09
CA ARG A 234 4.98 -19.73 -8.86
C ARG A 234 5.75 -20.14 -7.60
N ILE A 235 6.30 -21.36 -7.58
CA ILE A 235 7.14 -21.86 -6.47
C ILE A 235 8.41 -21.00 -6.35
N GLN A 236 9.01 -20.58 -7.46
CA GLN A 236 10.18 -19.72 -7.45
C GLN A 236 9.86 -18.36 -6.80
N PHE A 237 8.78 -17.69 -7.21
CA PHE A 237 8.35 -16.43 -6.59
C PHE A 237 8.00 -16.59 -5.10
N GLN A 238 7.40 -17.72 -4.72
CA GLN A 238 7.12 -18.02 -3.31
C GLN A 238 8.42 -18.07 -2.49
N ARG A 239 9.44 -18.80 -2.96
CA ARG A 239 10.75 -18.88 -2.28
C ARG A 239 11.45 -17.53 -2.21
N GLU A 240 11.32 -16.72 -3.26
CA GLU A 240 11.85 -15.35 -3.26
C GLU A 240 11.17 -14.48 -2.20
N TRP A 241 9.85 -14.58 -2.05
CA TRP A 241 9.13 -13.91 -0.96
C TRP A 241 9.56 -14.43 0.42
N GLU A 242 9.62 -15.74 0.61
CA GLU A 242 10.06 -16.34 1.88
C GLU A 242 11.47 -15.89 2.27
N THR A 243 12.37 -15.73 1.30
CA THR A 243 13.70 -15.17 1.55
C THR A 243 13.64 -13.68 1.88
N LEU A 244 12.93 -12.90 1.07
CA LEU A 244 12.86 -11.44 1.18
C LEU A 244 12.13 -11.00 2.47
N SER A 245 11.10 -11.70 2.89
CA SER A 245 10.34 -11.42 4.11
C SER A 245 11.12 -11.67 5.40
N GLN A 246 12.22 -12.42 5.34
CA GLN A 246 13.10 -12.68 6.49
C GLN A 246 14.25 -11.68 6.62
N THR A 247 14.42 -10.76 5.65
CA THR A 247 15.44 -9.71 5.75
C THR A 247 15.10 -8.73 6.86
N LYS A 248 16.11 -8.26 7.59
CA LYS A 248 15.92 -7.25 8.67
C LYS A 248 16.00 -5.82 8.14
N GLU A 249 16.61 -5.68 6.97
CA GLU A 249 16.76 -4.44 6.24
C GLU A 249 15.38 -3.90 5.84
N VAL A 250 15.16 -2.63 6.14
CA VAL A 250 13.91 -1.92 5.85
C VAL A 250 13.94 -1.18 4.51
N LEU A 251 15.03 -1.27 3.75
CA LEU A 251 15.17 -0.67 2.42
C LEU A 251 15.44 -1.76 1.39
N ARG A 252 14.69 -1.72 0.29
CA ARG A 252 14.83 -2.62 -0.84
C ARG A 252 15.09 -1.82 -2.10
N ILE A 253 16.03 -2.30 -2.91
CA ILE A 253 16.35 -1.73 -4.23
C ILE A 253 16.21 -2.79 -5.32
N TRP A 254 15.79 -2.35 -6.51
CA TRP A 254 15.82 -3.18 -7.71
C TRP A 254 17.06 -2.81 -8.52
N SER A 255 18.01 -3.74 -8.64
CA SER A 255 19.23 -3.53 -9.42
C SER A 255 19.71 -4.85 -10.01
N ASP A 256 20.27 -4.80 -11.22
CA ASP A 256 20.74 -5.99 -11.95
C ASP A 256 19.65 -7.07 -12.09
N ASN A 257 18.40 -6.65 -12.31
CA ASN A 257 17.21 -7.50 -12.37
C ASN A 257 16.98 -8.36 -11.12
N LYS A 258 17.42 -7.87 -9.95
CA LYS A 258 17.26 -8.55 -8.67
C LYS A 258 16.82 -7.59 -7.58
N MET A 259 15.97 -8.12 -6.69
CA MET A 259 15.68 -7.47 -5.41
C MET A 259 16.89 -7.61 -4.50
N LYS A 260 17.34 -6.49 -3.93
CA LYS A 260 18.38 -6.46 -2.90
C LYS A 260 17.87 -5.70 -1.69
N ALA A 261 17.95 -6.34 -0.53
CA ALA A 261 17.75 -5.68 0.75
C ALA A 261 19.08 -5.01 1.14
N VAL A 262 19.02 -3.74 1.51
CA VAL A 262 20.21 -2.92 1.80
C VAL A 262 20.02 -2.18 3.12
N PRO A 263 21.11 -1.75 3.79
CA PRO A 263 20.98 -0.94 5.00
C PRO A 263 20.14 0.31 4.75
N ASP A 264 19.39 0.75 5.76
CA ASP A 264 18.54 1.93 5.66
C ASP A 264 19.33 3.22 5.38
N TYR A 265 20.60 3.28 5.77
CA TYR A 265 21.52 4.38 5.47
C TYR A 265 22.19 4.30 4.09
N HIS A 266 21.79 3.37 3.21
CA HIS A 266 22.44 3.12 1.91
C HIS A 266 22.61 4.40 1.07
N TYR A 267 21.61 5.28 1.10
CA TYR A 267 21.62 6.53 0.34
C TYR A 267 22.04 7.77 1.15
N ASP A 268 22.40 7.63 2.43
CA ASP A 268 22.87 8.77 3.25
C ASP A 268 24.06 9.50 2.62
N PRO A 269 25.08 8.83 2.04
CA PRO A 269 26.17 9.52 1.36
C PRO A 269 25.70 10.34 0.14
N VAL A 270 24.66 9.86 -0.56
CA VAL A 270 24.07 10.59 -1.70
C VAL A 270 23.35 11.84 -1.21
N ILE A 271 22.58 11.74 -0.12
CA ILE A 271 21.89 12.87 0.51
C ILE A 271 22.89 13.95 0.93
N ILE A 272 23.97 13.56 1.63
CA ILE A 272 25.01 14.48 2.11
C ILE A 272 25.69 15.18 0.93
N ASN A 273 26.14 14.42 -0.06
CA ASN A 273 26.82 14.98 -1.24
C ASN A 273 25.91 15.92 -2.05
N THR A 274 24.63 15.61 -2.19
CA THR A 274 23.65 16.50 -2.83
C THR A 274 23.55 17.82 -2.08
N LEU A 275 23.46 17.77 -0.74
CA LEU A 275 23.38 18.96 0.08
C LEU A 275 24.68 19.79 0.06
N GLU A 276 25.85 19.13 0.03
CA GLU A 276 27.15 19.81 -0.16
C GLU A 276 27.22 20.56 -1.49
N LYS A 277 26.77 19.92 -2.59
CA LYS A 277 26.70 20.56 -3.91
C LYS A 277 25.82 21.79 -3.90
N LEU A 278 24.62 21.71 -3.30
CA LEU A 278 23.71 22.84 -3.18
C LEU A 278 24.30 23.97 -2.33
N HIS A 279 24.99 23.66 -1.23
CA HIS A 279 25.71 24.68 -0.44
C HIS A 279 26.84 25.35 -1.20
N ASN A 280 27.57 24.62 -2.06
CA ASN A 280 28.64 25.19 -2.87
C ASN A 280 28.14 26.14 -3.97
N GLN A 281 26.84 26.07 -4.31
CA GLN A 281 26.19 27.02 -5.21
C GLN A 281 25.76 28.31 -4.50
N GLN A 282 25.75 28.34 -3.16
CA GLN A 282 25.43 29.52 -2.38
C GLN A 282 26.66 30.38 -2.13
N ILE A 283 26.49 31.71 -2.16
CA ILE A 283 27.55 32.67 -1.77
C ILE A 283 27.89 32.51 -0.28
N LYS A 284 26.87 32.25 0.55
CA LYS A 284 27.01 31.96 1.98
C LYS A 284 26.18 30.73 2.30
N LYS A 285 26.81 29.71 2.89
CA LYS A 285 26.15 28.47 3.31
C LYS A 285 25.04 28.76 4.32
N ASP A 286 23.80 28.49 3.94
CA ASP A 286 22.59 28.68 4.74
C ASP A 286 21.58 27.54 4.48
N PHE A 287 20.54 27.46 5.32
CA PHE A 287 19.51 26.43 5.27
C PHE A 287 18.83 26.32 3.89
N ILE A 288 18.69 25.08 3.39
CA ILE A 288 18.02 24.75 2.13
C ILE A 288 16.73 24.00 2.41
N LYS A 289 15.66 24.29 1.66
CA LYS A 289 14.37 23.58 1.79
C LYS A 289 14.54 22.08 1.51
N THR A 290 13.98 21.23 2.37
CA THR A 290 14.07 19.76 2.23
C THR A 290 13.52 19.29 0.89
N ALA A 291 12.38 19.83 0.45
CA ALA A 291 11.82 19.53 -0.86
C ALA A 291 12.79 19.81 -2.03
N THR A 292 13.63 20.86 -1.93
CA THR A 292 14.66 21.16 -2.94
C THR A 292 15.75 20.09 -2.94
N VAL A 293 16.21 19.67 -1.75
CA VAL A 293 17.24 18.62 -1.63
C VAL A 293 16.74 17.30 -2.22
N ILE A 294 15.51 16.91 -1.89
CA ILE A 294 14.87 15.69 -2.41
C ILE A 294 14.68 15.78 -3.93
N GLY A 295 14.22 16.93 -4.45
CA GLY A 295 14.02 17.15 -5.88
C GLY A 295 15.27 16.86 -6.72
N GLU A 296 16.46 17.22 -6.22
CA GLU A 296 17.74 16.93 -6.89
C GLU A 296 18.10 15.43 -6.95
N MET A 297 17.41 14.58 -6.20
CA MET A 297 17.67 13.15 -6.10
C MET A 297 16.59 12.28 -6.77
N MET A 298 15.43 12.84 -7.13
CA MET A 298 14.29 12.08 -7.64
C MET A 298 14.60 11.30 -8.92
N ASP A 299 15.50 11.78 -9.77
CA ASP A 299 15.93 11.07 -10.98
C ASP A 299 16.73 9.78 -10.68
N LYS A 300 17.23 9.62 -9.45
CA LYS A 300 18.09 8.51 -9.03
C LYS A 300 17.46 7.61 -7.98
N ILE A 301 16.63 8.19 -7.13
CA ILE A 301 16.01 7.52 -5.98
C ILE A 301 14.54 7.90 -6.01
N ASP A 302 13.72 6.97 -6.50
CA ASP A 302 12.31 7.19 -6.77
C ASP A 302 11.45 6.79 -5.56
N ASP A 303 11.76 7.38 -4.40
CA ASP A 303 11.02 7.21 -3.14
C ASP A 303 11.29 8.41 -2.21
N TYR A 304 10.44 9.42 -2.28
CA TYR A 304 10.62 10.64 -1.47
C TYR A 304 10.31 10.42 0.01
N PHE A 305 9.42 9.49 0.35
CA PHE A 305 9.10 9.15 1.73
C PHE A 305 10.34 8.57 2.43
N TYR A 306 11.03 7.66 1.76
CA TYR A 306 12.32 7.16 2.20
C TYR A 306 13.37 8.29 2.35
N LEU A 307 13.48 9.18 1.35
CA LEU A 307 14.46 10.27 1.41
C LEU A 307 14.19 11.23 2.57
N GLU A 308 12.92 11.60 2.81
CA GLU A 308 12.54 12.43 3.95
C GLU A 308 12.86 11.73 5.27
N TYR A 309 12.51 10.44 5.41
CA TYR A 309 12.86 9.60 6.56
C TYR A 309 14.36 9.67 6.87
N ARG A 310 15.22 9.46 5.86
CA ARG A 310 16.67 9.52 6.03
C ARG A 310 17.20 10.89 6.37
N ILE A 311 16.65 11.94 5.75
CA ILE A 311 17.01 13.32 6.09
C ILE A 311 16.68 13.63 7.55
N ARG A 312 15.51 13.20 8.07
CA ARG A 312 15.18 13.34 9.49
C ARG A 312 16.14 12.56 10.38
N HIS A 313 16.50 11.34 10.01
CA HIS A 313 17.47 10.55 10.77
C HIS A 313 18.86 11.22 10.82
N LEU A 314 19.31 11.84 9.72
CA LEU A 314 20.55 12.62 9.67
C LEU A 314 20.49 13.90 10.52
N ILE A 315 19.32 14.49 10.71
CA ILE A 315 19.11 15.56 11.70
C ILE A 315 19.26 15.01 13.12
N TYR A 316 18.58 13.91 13.44
CA TYR A 316 18.58 13.33 14.79
C TYR A 316 19.96 12.82 15.22
N SER A 317 20.76 12.30 14.29
CA SER A 317 22.14 11.89 14.53
C SER A 317 23.14 13.06 14.61
N GLY A 318 22.67 14.29 14.38
CA GLY A 318 23.49 15.49 14.48
C GLY A 318 24.40 15.74 13.28
N VAL A 319 24.19 15.08 12.15
CA VAL A 319 24.88 15.36 10.88
C VAL A 319 24.33 16.63 10.22
N LEU A 320 23.02 16.84 10.33
CA LEU A 320 22.32 18.00 9.78
C LEU A 320 21.73 18.89 10.88
N GLU A 321 21.68 20.20 10.63
CA GLU A 321 20.87 21.16 11.39
C GLU A 321 19.46 21.26 10.82
N LEU A 322 18.48 21.53 11.69
CA LEU A 322 17.07 21.69 11.36
C LEU A 322 16.61 23.14 11.57
N LYS A 323 15.87 23.67 10.59
CA LYS A 323 15.10 24.92 10.73
C LYS A 323 13.65 24.68 10.31
N GLY A 324 12.72 24.91 11.23
CA GLY A 324 11.28 24.69 11.04
C GLY A 324 10.78 23.40 11.71
N ILE A 325 9.51 23.04 11.44
CA ILE A 325 8.88 21.83 12.00
C ILE A 325 8.78 20.78 10.88
N PRO A 326 9.29 19.56 11.06
CA PRO A 326 9.31 18.52 10.03
C PRO A 326 7.96 17.81 9.87
N LYS A 327 6.90 18.60 9.64
CA LYS A 327 5.55 18.06 9.34
C LYS A 327 5.44 17.51 7.92
N SER A 328 6.23 18.08 7.00
CA SER A 328 6.43 17.55 5.66
C SER A 328 7.62 18.22 4.99
N ILE A 329 8.07 17.73 3.83
CA ILE A 329 9.22 18.22 3.07
C ILE A 329 9.17 19.74 2.74
N ARG A 330 7.99 20.36 2.79
CA ARG A 330 7.80 21.81 2.52
C ARG A 330 8.03 22.69 3.75
N HIS A 331 7.87 22.11 4.94
CA HIS A 331 7.77 22.84 6.21
C HIS A 331 9.10 23.10 6.91
N TYR A 332 10.15 22.38 6.52
CA TYR A 332 11.47 22.54 7.14
C TYR A 332 12.59 22.66 6.11
N SER A 333 13.73 23.10 6.62
CA SER A 333 14.97 23.26 5.89
C SER A 333 16.11 22.62 6.66
N VAL A 334 17.13 22.19 5.93
CA VAL A 334 18.31 21.50 6.45
C VAL A 334 19.59 22.22 6.07
N LYS A 335 20.62 22.01 6.87
CA LYS A 335 21.99 22.49 6.63
C LYS A 335 22.99 21.47 7.15
N ILE A 336 24.15 21.35 6.53
CA ILE A 336 25.26 20.53 7.05
C ILE A 336 25.89 21.28 8.21
N ARG A 337 26.12 20.57 9.33
CA ARG A 337 26.80 21.14 10.49
C ARG A 337 28.24 21.53 10.22
#